data_AF-A0A1G1EQ48-F1
#
_entry.id   AF-A0A1G1EQ48-F1
#
_cell.length_a   1.000
_cell.length_b   1.000
_cell.length_c   1.000
_cell.angle_alpha   90.00
_cell.angle_beta   90.00
_cell.angle_gamma   90.00
#
_symmetry.space_group_name_H-M   'P 1'
#
loop_
_entity.id
_entity.type
_entity.pdbx_description
1 polymer ?
#
loop_
_entity_poly.entity_id
_entity_poly.type
_entity_poly.pdbx_seq_one_letter_code
_entity_poly.pdbx_strand_id
1 'polypeptide(L)'
;MIKKRIKVLTAQESETLDTKEPFGIYDRETRETLYWIIEKLRLGKKDRTWFESGLYKKFYRADFGLLIKEDSVSEGVISFQGTVCIEGKFKGDLKIGEKLIVANSGNVVGNVYGKTVVCMGKIRGVVYATEKVEVHEKGSIEGDIHVPSFQIAPGGLFEGRCHMARDPKARKNKKSTVFPRSLWGNSR
;
A
#
# COMPACT_ATOMS: atom_id res chain seq x y z
N MET A 1 24.02 -22.00 -22.76
CA MET A 1 23.18 -20.84 -22.39
C MET A 1 23.19 -19.84 -23.54
N ILE A 2 22.06 -19.61 -24.20
CA ILE A 2 21.97 -18.62 -25.29
C ILE A 2 22.11 -17.23 -24.65
N LYS A 3 23.20 -16.52 -24.96
CA LYS A 3 23.42 -15.16 -24.51
C LYS A 3 22.28 -14.30 -25.05
N LYS A 4 21.36 -13.83 -24.18
CA LYS A 4 20.29 -12.90 -24.58
C LYS A 4 20.97 -11.74 -25.31
N ARG A 5 20.57 -11.47 -26.55
CA ARG A 5 21.08 -10.32 -27.30
C ARG A 5 20.39 -9.08 -26.72
N ILE A 6 21.16 -8.18 -26.13
CA ILE A 6 20.71 -6.95 -25.47
C ILE A 6 21.38 -5.80 -26.21
N LYS A 7 20.67 -4.70 -26.46
CA LYS A 7 21.17 -3.56 -27.26
C LYS A 7 20.99 -2.21 -26.57
N VAL A 8 19.87 -2.02 -25.89
CA VAL A 8 19.53 -0.77 -25.20
C VAL A 8 19.99 -0.81 -23.75
N LEU A 9 19.80 -1.94 -23.08
CA LEU A 9 20.18 -2.13 -21.69
C LEU A 9 21.56 -2.76 -21.54
N THR A 10 22.16 -2.58 -20.37
CA THR A 10 23.25 -3.46 -19.91
C THR A 10 22.69 -4.77 -19.38
N ALA A 11 23.54 -5.79 -19.24
CA ALA A 11 23.15 -7.07 -18.65
C ALA A 11 22.57 -6.87 -17.23
N GLN A 12 23.25 -6.05 -16.41
CA GLN A 12 22.84 -5.73 -15.04
C GLN A 12 21.50 -4.98 -14.99
N GLU A 13 21.28 -4.00 -15.85
CA GLU A 13 20.00 -3.26 -15.92
C GLU A 13 18.84 -4.20 -16.28
N SER A 14 19.07 -5.08 -17.25
CA SER A 14 18.03 -6.02 -17.70
C SER A 14 17.65 -7.01 -16.60
N GLU A 15 18.63 -7.52 -15.85
CA GLU A 15 18.42 -8.44 -14.72
C GLU A 15 17.76 -7.73 -13.54
N THR A 16 18.18 -6.50 -13.26
CA THR A 16 17.60 -5.65 -12.21
C THR A 16 16.11 -5.42 -12.46
N LEU A 17 15.69 -5.15 -13.70
CA LEU A 17 14.28 -4.94 -14.02
C LEU A 17 13.49 -6.26 -14.08
N ASP A 18 14.07 -7.34 -14.63
CA ASP A 18 13.39 -8.65 -14.81
C ASP A 18 12.99 -9.28 -13.46
N THR A 19 13.81 -9.07 -12.42
CA THR A 19 13.59 -9.59 -11.05
C THR A 19 12.55 -8.82 -10.23
N LYS A 20 11.95 -7.76 -10.79
CA LYS A 20 11.03 -6.86 -10.08
C LYS A 20 9.60 -6.98 -10.58
N GLU A 21 8.70 -6.39 -9.82
CA GLU A 21 7.26 -6.35 -10.10
C GLU A 21 6.82 -4.93 -10.43
N PRO A 22 6.00 -4.71 -11.48
CA PRO A 22 5.59 -3.37 -11.93
C PRO A 22 4.85 -2.53 -10.87
N PHE A 23 4.22 -3.18 -9.90
CA PHE A 23 3.50 -2.55 -8.79
C PHE A 23 4.12 -2.90 -7.44
N GLY A 24 5.40 -3.30 -7.46
CA GLY A 24 6.17 -3.57 -6.25
C GLY A 24 6.46 -2.30 -5.45
N ILE A 25 6.83 -2.49 -4.19
CA ILE A 25 7.17 -1.43 -3.25
C ILE A 25 8.69 -1.48 -3.03
N TYR A 26 9.37 -0.36 -3.28
CA TYR A 26 10.83 -0.30 -3.28
C TYR A 26 11.34 0.98 -2.62
N ASP A 27 12.58 0.97 -2.14
CA ASP A 27 13.23 2.17 -1.61
C ASP A 27 13.52 3.20 -2.73
N ARG A 28 13.84 4.43 -2.34
CA ARG A 28 14.04 5.54 -3.28
C ARG A 28 15.07 5.22 -4.37
N GLU A 29 16.24 4.72 -4.00
CA GLU A 29 17.34 4.44 -4.95
C GLU A 29 16.95 3.38 -5.98
N THR A 30 16.31 2.31 -5.50
CA THR A 30 15.79 1.24 -6.36
C THR A 30 14.74 1.79 -7.33
N ARG A 31 13.81 2.63 -6.87
CA ARG A 31 12.76 3.22 -7.72
C ARG A 31 13.34 4.13 -8.80
N GLU A 32 14.30 4.98 -8.44
CA GLU A 32 14.97 5.86 -9.40
C GLU A 32 15.68 5.05 -10.48
N THR A 33 16.37 3.98 -10.08
CA THR A 33 17.01 3.04 -11.01
C THR A 33 15.99 2.38 -11.94
N LEU A 34 14.88 1.87 -11.41
CA LEU A 34 13.86 1.19 -12.21
C LEU A 34 13.19 2.14 -13.20
N TYR A 35 12.81 3.35 -12.77
CA TYR A 35 12.23 4.35 -13.67
C TYR A 35 13.22 4.78 -14.74
N TRP A 36 14.49 4.94 -14.41
CA TRP A 36 15.53 5.24 -15.38
C TRP A 36 15.71 4.13 -16.43
N ILE A 37 15.71 2.86 -16.03
CA ILE A 37 15.78 1.72 -16.96
C ILE A 37 14.54 1.70 -17.89
N ILE A 38 13.34 1.92 -17.35
CA ILE A 38 12.10 1.98 -18.14
C ILE A 38 12.16 3.14 -19.15
N GLU A 39 12.71 4.29 -18.73
CA GLU A 39 12.89 5.45 -19.60
C GLU A 39 13.91 5.16 -20.71
N LYS A 40 15.03 4.51 -20.38
CA LYS A 40 16.02 4.05 -21.36
C LYS A 40 15.39 3.12 -22.40
N LEU A 41 14.55 2.17 -21.98
CA LEU A 41 13.76 1.31 -22.87
C LEU A 41 12.73 2.10 -23.70
N ARG A 42 12.14 3.17 -23.15
CA ARG A 42 11.19 4.04 -23.85
C ARG A 42 11.88 4.79 -24.99
N LEU A 43 13.03 5.40 -24.70
CA LEU A 43 13.84 6.17 -25.65
C LEU A 43 14.47 5.26 -26.73
N GLY A 44 14.97 4.09 -26.36
CA GLY A 44 15.59 3.12 -27.27
C GLY A 44 14.62 2.32 -28.14
N LYS A 45 13.36 2.76 -28.34
CA LYS A 45 12.27 1.96 -28.95
C LYS A 45 12.63 1.25 -30.26
N LYS A 46 13.45 1.87 -31.12
CA LYS A 46 13.86 1.34 -32.42
C LYS A 46 14.93 0.24 -32.32
N ASP A 47 15.76 0.30 -31.29
CA ASP A 47 16.93 -0.57 -31.14
C ASP A 47 16.70 -1.73 -30.17
N ARG A 48 15.58 -1.70 -29.43
CA ARG A 48 15.19 -2.77 -28.50
C ARG A 48 15.15 -4.11 -29.20
N THR A 49 15.76 -5.10 -28.56
CA THR A 49 15.54 -6.49 -28.92
C THR A 49 14.12 -6.93 -28.53
N TRP A 50 13.71 -8.11 -29.00
CA TRP A 50 12.42 -8.68 -28.61
C TRP A 50 12.30 -8.84 -27.08
N PHE A 51 13.38 -9.25 -26.40
CA PHE A 51 13.41 -9.39 -24.95
C PHE A 51 13.21 -8.04 -24.24
N GLU A 52 13.94 -7.00 -24.66
CA GLU A 52 13.82 -5.64 -24.11
C GLU A 52 12.44 -5.03 -24.38
N SER A 53 11.83 -5.35 -25.53
CA SER A 53 10.46 -4.97 -25.83
C SER A 53 9.45 -5.68 -24.91
N GLY A 54 9.72 -6.93 -24.53
CA GLY A 54 8.95 -7.67 -23.52
C GLY A 54 9.04 -7.02 -22.15
N LEU A 55 10.25 -6.69 -21.69
CA LEU A 55 10.46 -5.96 -20.43
C LEU A 55 9.71 -4.62 -20.42
N TYR A 56 9.83 -3.82 -21.48
CA TYR A 56 9.10 -2.56 -21.56
C TYR A 56 7.58 -2.76 -21.47
N LYS A 57 7.03 -3.77 -22.18
CA LYS A 57 5.60 -4.08 -22.11
C LYS A 57 5.15 -4.56 -20.71
N LYS A 58 6.02 -5.21 -19.94
CA LYS A 58 5.74 -5.57 -18.54
C LYS A 58 5.66 -4.31 -17.65
N PHE A 59 6.51 -3.31 -17.90
CA PHE A 59 6.71 -2.18 -16.98
C PHE A 59 6.22 -0.81 -17.45
N TYR A 60 5.69 -0.64 -18.66
CA TYR A 60 5.29 0.69 -19.17
C TYR A 60 4.17 1.38 -18.37
N ARG A 61 3.46 0.65 -17.51
CA ARG A 61 2.46 1.16 -16.56
C ARG A 61 2.87 0.95 -15.11
N ALA A 62 4.16 0.73 -14.86
CA ALA A 62 4.66 0.53 -13.51
C ALA A 62 4.36 1.76 -12.66
N ASP A 63 3.89 1.49 -11.45
CA ASP A 63 3.69 2.49 -10.40
C ASP A 63 4.31 1.90 -9.13
N PHE A 64 5.60 2.17 -8.96
CA PHE A 64 6.35 1.62 -7.84
C PHE A 64 6.01 2.36 -6.55
N GLY A 65 5.57 1.60 -5.54
CA GLY A 65 5.33 2.12 -4.20
C GLY A 65 6.62 2.50 -3.48
N LEU A 66 6.50 3.31 -2.43
CA LEU A 66 7.61 3.78 -1.60
C LEU A 66 7.83 2.86 -0.39
N LEU A 67 9.08 2.42 -0.18
CA LEU A 67 9.50 1.71 1.03
C LEU A 67 10.32 2.61 1.95
N ILE A 68 9.97 2.65 3.23
CA ILE A 68 10.79 3.17 4.33
C ILE A 68 11.33 1.98 5.11
N LYS A 69 12.62 1.67 4.92
CA LYS A 69 13.27 0.45 5.43
C LYS A 69 13.34 0.40 6.96
N GLU A 70 13.42 -0.82 7.50
CA GLU A 70 13.45 -1.10 8.94
C GLU A 70 14.55 -0.35 9.72
N ASP A 71 15.72 -0.17 9.12
CA ASP A 71 16.88 0.51 9.69
C ASP A 71 16.79 2.04 9.64
N SER A 72 15.73 2.60 9.05
CA SER A 72 15.56 4.04 8.89
C SER A 72 14.78 4.69 10.04
N VAL A 73 15.26 5.86 10.44
CA VAL A 73 14.54 6.79 11.32
C VAL A 73 14.37 8.09 10.55
N SER A 74 13.13 8.44 10.23
CA SER A 74 12.80 9.60 9.41
C SER A 74 11.77 10.48 10.09
N GLU A 75 11.85 11.79 9.86
CA GLU A 75 10.86 12.75 10.33
C GLU A 75 10.48 13.76 9.25
N GLY A 76 9.27 14.31 9.36
CA GLY A 76 8.77 15.36 8.47
C GLY A 76 7.43 15.02 7.82
N VAL A 77 7.25 15.45 6.57
CA VAL A 77 6.00 15.25 5.82
C VAL A 77 6.26 14.42 4.57
N ILE A 78 5.59 13.28 4.45
CA ILE A 78 5.60 12.46 3.23
C ILE A 78 4.30 12.71 2.48
N SER A 79 4.38 13.20 1.25
CA SER A 79 3.24 13.26 0.32
C SER A 79 3.51 12.34 -0.86
N PHE A 80 2.74 11.27 -0.98
CA PHE A 80 2.97 10.23 -1.98
C PHE A 80 1.66 9.72 -2.56
N GLN A 81 1.52 9.72 -3.90
CA GLN A 81 0.26 9.36 -4.55
C GLN A 81 -0.04 7.85 -4.50
N GLY A 82 0.97 7.00 -4.61
CA GLY A 82 0.79 5.55 -4.67
C GLY A 82 0.76 4.87 -3.29
N THR A 83 1.22 3.62 -3.26
CA THR A 83 1.34 2.83 -2.03
C THR A 83 2.62 3.15 -1.28
N VAL A 84 2.55 3.28 0.05
CA VAL A 84 3.71 3.41 0.94
C VAL A 84 3.75 2.24 1.91
N CYS A 85 4.91 1.62 2.07
CA CYS A 85 5.21 0.67 3.13
C CYS A 85 6.24 1.25 4.10
N ILE A 86 5.95 1.20 5.39
CA ILE A 86 6.84 1.62 6.46
C ILE A 86 7.22 0.39 7.28
N GLU A 87 8.49 0.02 7.19
CA GLU A 87 9.15 -0.98 8.03
C GLU A 87 9.98 -0.32 9.14
N GLY A 88 10.39 0.94 8.96
CA GLY A 88 11.19 1.69 9.94
C GLY A 88 10.39 2.58 10.89
N LYS A 89 11.07 3.57 11.47
CA LYS A 89 10.46 4.58 12.35
C LYS A 89 10.20 5.87 11.58
N PHE A 90 8.97 6.35 11.62
CA PHE A 90 8.58 7.61 11.01
C PHE A 90 7.85 8.53 11.98
N LYS A 91 8.25 9.79 12.04
CA LYS A 91 7.57 10.82 12.85
C LYS A 91 7.13 12.02 12.00
N GLY A 92 5.83 12.27 11.94
CA GLY A 92 5.24 13.42 11.26
C GLY A 92 4.04 13.03 10.39
N ASP A 93 3.75 13.84 9.38
CA ASP A 93 2.51 13.70 8.61
C ASP A 93 2.70 12.85 7.34
N LEU A 94 1.82 11.86 7.16
CA LEU A 94 1.76 11.01 5.98
C LEU A 94 0.51 11.35 5.16
N LYS A 95 0.69 11.84 3.93
CA LYS A 95 -0.38 12.10 2.95
C LYS A 95 -0.24 11.12 1.79
N ILE A 96 -0.94 10.00 1.89
CA ILE A 96 -0.85 8.87 0.98
C ILE A 96 -2.08 8.84 0.07
N GLY A 97 -1.90 8.76 -1.24
CA GLY A 97 -3.00 8.79 -2.20
C GLY A 97 -3.75 7.46 -2.30
N GLU A 98 -3.06 6.33 -2.15
CA GLU A 98 -3.67 4.99 -2.21
C GLU A 98 -3.62 4.27 -0.85
N LYS A 99 -2.53 3.57 -0.57
CA LYS A 99 -2.44 2.62 0.54
C LYS A 99 -1.23 2.91 1.41
N LEU A 100 -1.44 3.04 2.72
CA LEU A 100 -0.37 2.96 3.71
C LEU A 100 -0.32 1.55 4.29
N ILE A 101 0.86 0.96 4.33
CA ILE A 101 1.15 -0.30 5.01
C ILE A 101 2.19 0.01 6.09
N VAL A 102 1.85 -0.23 7.35
CA VAL A 102 2.81 -0.21 8.45
C VAL A 102 3.13 -1.66 8.78
N ALA A 103 4.30 -2.13 8.34
CA ALA A 103 4.74 -3.51 8.53
C ALA A 103 5.02 -3.81 10.01
N ASN A 104 5.30 -5.06 10.35
CA ASN A 104 5.49 -5.51 11.74
C ASN A 104 6.55 -4.71 12.52
N SER A 105 7.65 -4.32 11.86
CA SER A 105 8.72 -3.50 12.43
C SER A 105 8.41 -2.00 12.41
N GLY A 106 7.40 -1.59 11.63
CA GLY A 106 7.04 -0.21 11.40
C GLY A 106 6.47 0.49 12.63
N ASN A 107 6.92 1.72 12.87
CA ASN A 107 6.41 2.58 13.93
C ASN A 107 6.19 4.00 13.40
N VAL A 108 4.94 4.43 13.38
CA VAL A 108 4.51 5.74 12.88
C VAL A 108 3.97 6.57 14.03
N VAL A 109 4.47 7.79 14.17
CA VAL A 109 3.95 8.79 15.12
C VAL A 109 3.57 10.06 14.37
N GLY A 110 2.28 10.36 14.26
CA GLY A 110 1.79 11.57 13.60
C GLY A 110 0.45 11.39 12.90
N ASN A 111 0.10 12.30 11.99
CA ASN A 111 -1.18 12.25 11.28
C ASN A 111 -1.05 11.47 9.97
N VAL A 112 -1.97 10.54 9.75
CA VAL A 112 -2.03 9.72 8.56
C VAL A 112 -3.27 10.07 7.75
N TYR A 113 -3.09 10.34 6.46
CA TYR A 113 -4.15 10.53 5.48
C TYR A 113 -3.96 9.50 4.37
N GLY A 114 -4.98 8.69 4.08
CA GLY A 114 -4.91 7.59 3.10
C GLY A 114 -6.28 7.21 2.55
N LYS A 115 -6.34 6.38 1.50
CA LYS A 115 -7.59 5.66 1.18
C LYS A 115 -7.71 4.43 2.06
N THR A 116 -6.68 3.59 2.02
CA THR A 116 -6.58 2.37 2.82
C THR A 116 -5.36 2.45 3.74
N VAL A 117 -5.55 2.14 5.02
CA VAL A 117 -4.45 2.00 6.00
C VAL A 117 -4.43 0.59 6.55
N VAL A 118 -3.31 -0.10 6.39
CA VAL A 118 -3.08 -1.45 6.91
C VAL A 118 -2.00 -1.38 7.98
N CYS A 119 -2.35 -1.77 9.20
CA CYS A 119 -1.47 -1.73 10.35
C CYS A 119 -1.14 -3.15 10.81
N MET A 120 0.14 -3.53 10.67
CA MET A 120 0.74 -4.73 11.26
C MET A 120 1.81 -4.40 12.31
N GLY A 121 2.25 -3.13 12.37
CA GLY A 121 3.15 -2.57 13.38
C GLY A 121 2.44 -1.61 14.34
N LYS A 122 2.99 -0.42 14.54
CA LYS A 122 2.45 0.57 15.49
C LYS A 122 2.15 1.92 14.84
N ILE A 123 0.97 2.48 15.12
CA ILE A 123 0.59 3.83 14.72
C ILE A 123 0.14 4.59 15.96
N ARG A 124 0.70 5.78 16.19
CA ARG A 124 0.27 6.71 17.23
C ARG A 124 -0.09 8.06 16.62
N GLY A 125 -1.33 8.51 16.81
CA GLY A 125 -1.81 9.79 16.29
C GLY A 125 -3.18 9.69 15.65
N VAL A 126 -3.45 10.52 14.64
CA VAL A 126 -4.76 10.60 14.00
C VAL A 126 -4.72 9.96 12.61
N VAL A 127 -5.65 9.04 12.34
CA VAL A 127 -5.75 8.34 11.05
C VAL A 127 -7.03 8.75 10.33
N TYR A 128 -6.88 9.36 9.17
CA TYR A 128 -7.95 9.69 8.23
C TYR A 128 -7.88 8.76 7.02
N ALA A 129 -8.81 7.82 6.95
CA ALA A 129 -8.91 6.88 5.84
C ALA A 129 -10.24 7.07 5.09
N THR A 130 -10.19 7.26 3.78
CA THR A 130 -11.41 7.50 2.99
C THR A 130 -12.14 6.22 2.59
N GLU A 131 -11.50 5.05 2.70
CA GLU A 131 -12.12 3.76 2.36
C GLU A 131 -12.05 2.78 3.53
N LYS A 132 -10.85 2.47 4.04
CA LYS A 132 -10.68 1.37 4.98
C LYS A 132 -9.49 1.52 5.91
N VAL A 133 -9.65 1.08 7.16
CA VAL A 133 -8.54 0.81 8.08
C VAL A 133 -8.59 -0.66 8.47
N GLU A 134 -7.45 -1.34 8.39
CA GLU A 134 -7.23 -2.74 8.77
C GLU A 134 -6.15 -2.81 9.84
N VAL A 135 -6.47 -3.39 11.00
CA VAL A 135 -5.49 -3.74 12.03
C VAL A 135 -5.33 -5.24 12.04
N HIS A 136 -4.12 -5.72 11.74
CA HIS A 136 -3.79 -7.14 11.73
C HIS A 136 -3.32 -7.62 13.11
N GLU A 137 -3.05 -8.93 13.23
CA GLU A 137 -2.74 -9.62 14.49
C GLU A 137 -1.66 -8.96 15.37
N LYS A 138 -0.63 -8.34 14.77
CA LYS A 138 0.44 -7.63 15.50
C LYS A 138 0.30 -6.11 15.47
N GLY A 139 -0.75 -5.62 14.81
CA GLY A 139 -1.02 -4.21 14.62
C GLY A 139 -1.55 -3.56 15.90
N SER A 140 -1.10 -2.35 16.17
CA SER A 140 -1.60 -1.51 17.26
C SER A 140 -1.75 -0.07 16.80
N ILE A 141 -2.96 0.47 16.97
CA ILE A 141 -3.24 1.89 16.73
C ILE A 141 -3.66 2.56 18.04
N GLU A 142 -2.95 3.60 18.43
CA GLU A 142 -3.23 4.44 19.61
C GLU A 142 -3.56 5.87 19.13
N GLY A 143 -4.83 6.28 19.27
CA GLY A 143 -5.31 7.60 18.88
C GLY A 143 -6.64 7.58 18.13
N ASP A 144 -6.90 8.64 17.36
CA ASP A 144 -8.21 8.89 16.76
C ASP A 144 -8.27 8.40 15.30
N ILE A 145 -9.34 7.69 14.93
CA ILE A 145 -9.55 7.15 13.58
C ILE A 145 -10.81 7.75 12.97
N HIS A 146 -10.73 8.24 11.74
CA HIS A 146 -11.85 8.66 10.91
C HIS A 146 -11.90 7.79 9.66
N VAL A 147 -12.92 6.94 9.54
CA VAL A 147 -12.98 5.92 8.47
C VAL A 147 -14.41 5.45 8.19
N PRO A 148 -14.77 5.06 6.95
CA PRO A 148 -16.08 4.47 6.69
C PRO A 148 -16.16 2.95 6.93
N SER A 149 -15.03 2.23 6.83
CA SER A 149 -14.92 0.80 7.14
C SER A 149 -13.70 0.52 8.02
N PHE A 150 -13.93 0.01 9.23
CA PHE A 150 -12.86 -0.35 10.17
C PHE A 150 -12.88 -1.87 10.44
N GLN A 151 -11.73 -2.53 10.31
CA GLN A 151 -11.56 -3.95 10.56
C GLN A 151 -10.38 -4.20 11.50
N ILE A 152 -10.59 -5.07 12.48
CA ILE A 152 -9.56 -5.53 13.42
C ILE A 152 -9.56 -7.05 13.38
N ALA A 153 -8.42 -7.65 13.03
CA ALA A 153 -8.19 -9.08 13.09
C ALA A 153 -7.96 -9.53 14.55
N PRO A 154 -8.18 -10.83 14.88
CA PRO A 154 -7.78 -11.36 16.18
C PRO A 154 -6.33 -11.01 16.52
N GLY A 155 -6.09 -10.53 17.74
CA GLY A 155 -4.77 -10.06 18.20
C GLY A 155 -4.49 -8.57 17.94
N GLY A 156 -5.18 -7.94 17.00
CA GLY A 156 -5.04 -6.51 16.72
C GLY A 156 -5.54 -5.63 17.88
N LEU A 157 -4.81 -4.56 18.16
CA LEU A 157 -5.10 -3.64 19.26
C LEU A 157 -5.48 -2.26 18.74
N PHE A 158 -6.52 -1.69 19.32
CA PHE A 158 -6.94 -0.32 19.07
C PHE A 158 -7.29 0.36 20.40
N GLU A 159 -6.68 1.51 20.66
CA GLU A 159 -6.95 2.34 21.82
C GLU A 159 -7.16 3.79 21.39
N GLY A 160 -8.38 4.31 21.55
CA GLY A 160 -8.72 5.69 21.20
C GLY A 160 -10.14 5.85 20.68
N ARG A 161 -10.42 6.92 19.94
CA ARG A 161 -11.77 7.21 19.42
C ARG A 161 -11.88 6.84 17.94
N CYS A 162 -12.97 6.17 17.58
CA CYS A 162 -13.26 5.85 16.19
C CYS A 162 -14.53 6.58 15.71
N HIS A 163 -14.36 7.45 14.73
CA HIS A 163 -15.38 8.20 14.05
C HIS A 163 -15.72 7.53 12.72
N MET A 164 -16.79 6.74 12.72
CA MET A 164 -17.26 6.05 11.53
C MET A 164 -17.97 7.02 10.59
N ALA A 165 -17.31 7.40 9.48
CA ALA A 165 -17.92 8.21 8.43
C ALA A 165 -18.98 7.38 7.70
N ARG A 166 -20.25 7.81 7.71
CA ARG A 166 -21.29 7.11 6.95
C ARG A 166 -21.12 7.40 5.47
N ASP A 167 -20.71 6.40 4.70
CA ASP A 167 -20.72 6.49 3.23
C ASP A 167 -22.18 6.60 2.72
N PRO A 168 -22.59 7.71 2.09
CA PRO A 168 -23.92 7.85 1.50
C PRO A 168 -24.19 6.83 0.37
N LYS A 169 -23.16 6.22 -0.23
CA LYS A 169 -23.31 5.21 -1.30
C LYS A 169 -23.55 3.79 -0.79
N ALA A 170 -23.22 3.49 0.48
CA ALA A 170 -23.38 2.16 1.08
C ALA A 170 -24.85 1.70 1.26
N ARG A 171 -25.83 2.60 1.05
CA ARG A 171 -27.27 2.27 1.13
C ARG A 171 -27.80 1.43 -0.04
N LYS A 172 -27.09 1.31 -1.16
CA LYS A 172 -27.65 0.66 -2.37
C LYS A 172 -27.58 -0.87 -2.40
N ASN A 173 -26.96 -1.54 -1.42
CA ASN A 173 -26.80 -2.99 -1.50
C ASN A 173 -26.97 -3.73 -0.16
N LYS A 174 -28.16 -3.61 0.44
CA LYS A 174 -28.66 -4.62 1.39
C LYS A 174 -30.12 -4.93 1.08
N LYS A 175 -30.36 -6.02 0.32
CA LYS A 175 -31.56 -6.83 0.57
C LYS A 175 -31.38 -7.35 1.99
N SER A 176 -31.97 -6.66 2.96
CA SER A 176 -32.08 -7.17 4.32
C SER A 176 -32.86 -8.48 4.25
N THR A 177 -32.20 -9.61 4.47
CA THR A 177 -32.87 -10.83 4.91
C THR A 177 -33.37 -10.54 6.31
N VAL A 178 -34.58 -9.98 6.38
CA VAL A 178 -35.38 -9.97 7.61
C VAL A 178 -35.54 -11.44 7.98
N PHE A 179 -34.91 -11.88 9.06
CA PHE A 179 -35.23 -13.18 9.63
C PHE A 179 -36.73 -13.18 9.95
N PRO A 180 -37.53 -14.08 9.37
CA PRO A 180 -38.97 -14.10 9.65
C PRO A 180 -39.18 -14.38 11.14
N ARG A 181 -40.01 -13.56 11.76
CA ARG A 181 -40.31 -13.54 13.21
C ARG A 181 -41.10 -14.77 13.69
N SER A 182 -41.16 -15.85 12.90
CA SER A 182 -42.10 -16.97 13.08
C SER A 182 -41.48 -18.24 13.68
N LEU A 183 -40.33 -18.16 14.35
CA LEU A 183 -39.73 -19.32 15.04
C LEU A 183 -39.84 -19.28 16.57
N TRP A 184 -40.59 -18.35 17.14
CA TRP A 184 -41.02 -18.42 18.53
C TRP A 184 -42.48 -18.85 18.57
N GLY A 185 -42.69 -20.15 18.31
CA GLY A 185 -43.95 -20.81 18.61
C GLY A 185 -44.09 -20.95 20.12
N ASN A 186 -45.06 -20.23 20.70
CA ASN A 186 -45.61 -20.58 22.00
C ASN A 186 -46.16 -22.00 21.93
N SER A 187 -45.61 -22.90 22.74
CA SER A 187 -46.35 -24.07 23.22
C SER A 187 -46.27 -24.10 24.74
N ARG A 188 -47.48 -23.93 25.28
CA ARG A 188 -48.01 -24.13 26.63
C ARG A 188 -47.20 -25.02 27.56
#